data_AF-A0A7X8PT91-F1
#
_entry.id   AF-A0A7X8PT91-F1
#
_cell.length_a   1.000
_cell.length_b   1.000
_cell.length_c   1.000
_cell.angle_alpha   90.00
_cell.angle_beta   90.00
_cell.angle_gamma   90.00
#
_symmetry.space_group_name_H-M   'P 1'
#
loop_
_entity.id
_entity.type
_entity.pdbx_description
1 polymer ?
#
loop_
_entity_poly.entity_id
_entity_poly.type
_entity_poly.pdbx_seq_one_letter_code
_entity_poly.pdbx_strand_id
1 'polypeptide(L)'
;LLKLTSQTQQAVLRALNGLERQMGLSGFRSRFKSITVDNGAEFWDWQALEQSVQGKRQRTRIYYAHPYSSWERGSNENLNGFIRYSIPKGTRLSQYTRKDIHELQEWINMYPRRILGGLPAADFSQTAQAV
;
A
#
# COMPACT_ATOMS: atom_id res chain seq x y z
N LEU A 1 4.87 -3.75 1.28
CA LEU A 1 4.68 -4.17 -0.12
C LEU A 1 3.87 -5.46 -0.14
N LEU A 2 2.86 -5.57 -1.00
CA LEU A 2 2.07 -6.79 -1.17
C LEU A 2 2.27 -7.35 -2.58
N LYS A 3 2.81 -8.56 -2.67
CA LYS A 3 2.90 -9.26 -3.96
C LYS A 3 1.53 -9.80 -4.36
N LEU A 4 0.96 -9.27 -5.44
CA LEU A 4 -0.27 -9.77 -6.03
C LEU A 4 -0.01 -10.94 -6.97
N THR A 5 -1.03 -11.77 -7.19
CA THR A 5 -0.96 -12.91 -8.12
C THR A 5 -1.25 -12.50 -9.56
N SER A 6 -2.05 -11.45 -9.75
CA SER A 6 -2.40 -10.84 -11.04
C SER A 6 -2.82 -9.39 -10.82
N GLN A 7 -2.88 -8.61 -11.90
CA GLN A 7 -3.42 -7.25 -11.89
C GLN A 7 -4.94 -7.29 -12.16
N THR A 8 -5.72 -7.79 -11.20
CA THR A 8 -7.18 -7.86 -11.29
C THR A 8 -7.84 -7.37 -10.02
N GLN A 9 -9.10 -6.92 -10.13
CA GLN A 9 -9.91 -6.48 -8.98
C GLN A 9 -9.98 -7.55 -7.88
N GLN A 10 -10.17 -8.81 -8.29
CA GLN A 10 -10.21 -9.94 -7.35
C GLN A 10 -8.86 -10.16 -6.62
N ALA A 11 -7.72 -9.95 -7.30
CA ALA A 11 -6.42 -10.09 -6.67
C ALA A 11 -6.18 -8.97 -5.63
N VAL A 12 -6.55 -7.73 -5.94
CA VAL A 12 -6.50 -6.60 -5.02
C VAL A 12 -7.40 -6.84 -3.80
N LEU A 13 -8.65 -7.22 -4.04
CA LEU A 13 -9.62 -7.52 -2.97
C LEU A 13 -9.11 -8.64 -2.05
N ARG A 14 -8.57 -9.73 -2.61
CA ARG A 14 -7.99 -10.82 -1.81
C ARG A 14 -6.83 -10.35 -0.94
N ALA A 15 -5.95 -9.48 -1.45
CA ALA A 15 -4.85 -8.94 -0.68
C ALA A 15 -5.36 -8.05 0.47
N LEU A 16 -6.34 -7.19 0.20
CA LEU A 16 -6.95 -6.33 1.22
C LEU A 16 -7.68 -7.15 2.30
N ASN A 17 -8.39 -8.21 1.90
CA ASN A 17 -9.01 -9.18 2.81
C ASN A 17 -7.98 -9.89 3.69
N GLY A 18 -6.83 -10.25 3.11
CA GLY A 18 -5.73 -10.84 3.85
C GLY A 18 -5.22 -9.92 4.96
N LEU A 19 -4.99 -8.65 4.63
CA LEU A 19 -4.57 -7.63 5.61
C LEU A 19 -5.62 -7.44 6.71
N GLU A 20 -6.89 -7.33 6.37
CA GLU A 20 -7.95 -7.18 7.38
C GLU A 20 -8.03 -8.40 8.30
N ARG A 21 -7.88 -9.62 7.76
CA ARG A 21 -7.85 -10.85 8.59
C ARG A 21 -6.69 -10.88 9.56
N GLN A 22 -5.52 -10.38 9.16
CA GLN A 22 -4.34 -10.32 10.02
C GLN A 22 -4.49 -9.29 11.16
N MET A 23 -5.16 -8.17 10.92
CA MET A 23 -5.25 -7.07 11.88
C MET A 23 -6.57 -7.01 12.66
N GLY A 24 -7.61 -7.69 12.18
CA GLY A 24 -8.99 -7.51 12.63
C GLY A 24 -9.61 -6.21 12.07
N LEU A 25 -10.95 -6.17 12.00
CA LEU A 25 -11.67 -5.00 11.48
C LEU A 25 -11.36 -3.71 12.27
N SER A 26 -11.29 -3.78 13.61
CA SER A 26 -10.96 -2.62 14.45
C SER A 26 -9.53 -2.12 14.22
N GLY A 27 -8.55 -3.03 14.17
CA GLY A 27 -7.15 -2.69 13.90
C GLY A 27 -6.97 -2.11 12.50
N PHE A 28 -7.66 -2.68 11.50
CA PHE A 28 -7.67 -2.17 10.14
C PHE A 28 -8.22 -0.74 10.08
N ARG A 29 -9.37 -0.46 10.70
CA ARG A 29 -9.97 0.89 10.76
C ARG A 29 -9.13 1.89 11.56
N SER A 30 -8.40 1.41 12.57
CA SER A 30 -7.48 2.24 13.33
C SER A 30 -6.32 2.70 12.45
N ARG A 31 -5.76 1.80 11.64
CA ARG A 31 -4.59 2.07 10.78
C ARG A 31 -4.93 2.75 9.45
N PHE A 32 -5.99 2.31 8.77
CA PHE A 32 -6.36 2.73 7.42
C PHE A 32 -7.67 3.53 7.46
N LYS A 33 -7.58 4.83 7.74
CA LYS A 33 -8.75 5.74 7.80
C LYS A 33 -9.45 5.87 6.45
N SER A 34 -8.67 5.84 5.38
CA SER A 34 -9.08 5.86 3.99
C SER A 34 -7.95 5.27 3.14
N ILE A 35 -8.26 4.93 1.89
CA ILE A 35 -7.29 4.48 0.90
C ILE A 35 -7.48 5.32 -0.36
N THR A 36 -6.39 5.92 -0.85
CA THR A 36 -6.40 6.65 -2.12
C THR A 36 -5.79 5.78 -3.22
N VAL A 37 -6.51 5.64 -4.33
CA VAL A 37 -6.11 4.85 -5.49
C VAL A 37 -6.05 5.72 -6.75
N ASP A 38 -5.41 5.23 -7.82
CA ASP A 38 -5.58 5.82 -9.14
C ASP A 38 -6.81 5.24 -9.84
N ASN A 39 -7.05 5.70 -11.07
CA ASN A 39 -8.17 5.25 -11.90
C ASN A 39 -7.92 3.89 -12.59
N GLY A 40 -6.99 3.08 -12.07
CA GLY A 40 -6.71 1.73 -12.56
C GLY A 40 -7.93 0.81 -12.49
N ALA A 41 -8.08 -0.05 -13.51
CA ALA A 41 -9.24 -0.94 -13.63
C ALA A 41 -9.31 -1.99 -12.50
N GLU A 42 -8.18 -2.32 -11.88
CA GLU A 42 -8.08 -3.16 -10.70
C GLU A 42 -8.73 -2.56 -9.44
N PHE A 43 -9.08 -1.27 -9.47
CA PHE A 43 -9.72 -0.57 -8.35
C PHE A 43 -11.17 -0.19 -8.60
N TRP A 44 -11.78 -0.53 -9.75
CA TRP A 44 -13.14 -0.05 -10.09
C TRP A 44 -14.25 -0.59 -9.18
N ASP A 45 -14.09 -1.79 -8.62
CA ASP A 45 -15.03 -2.36 -7.65
C ASP A 45 -14.75 -1.80 -6.23
N TRP A 46 -14.91 -0.49 -6.08
CA TRP A 46 -14.71 0.20 -4.80
C TRP A 46 -15.67 -0.32 -3.72
N GLN A 47 -16.88 -0.72 -4.10
CA GLN A 47 -17.87 -1.25 -3.15
C GLN A 47 -17.33 -2.51 -2.47
N ALA A 48 -16.76 -3.44 -3.22
CA ALA A 48 -16.15 -4.63 -2.64
C ALA A 48 -14.90 -4.29 -1.80
N LEU A 49 -14.09 -3.31 -2.21
CA LEU A 49 -12.91 -2.87 -1.46
C LEU A 49 -13.26 -2.21 -0.12
N GLU A 50 -14.37 -1.47 -0.07
CA GLU A 50 -14.86 -0.82 1.15
C GLU A 50 -15.57 -1.80 2.09
N GLN A 51 -16.16 -2.89 1.60
CA GLN A 51 -16.89 -3.86 2.40
C GLN A 51 -15.95 -4.71 3.25
N SER A 52 -16.20 -4.92 4.55
CA SER A 52 -15.38 -5.79 5.43
C SER A 52 -15.49 -7.27 5.06
N VAL A 53 -14.39 -8.03 5.25
CA VAL A 53 -14.41 -9.50 5.12
C VAL A 53 -14.89 -10.21 6.39
N GLN A 54 -14.95 -9.51 7.52
CA GLN A 54 -15.38 -10.05 8.82
C GLN A 54 -16.86 -9.79 9.14
N GLY A 55 -17.58 -9.07 8.27
CA GLY A 55 -19.01 -8.83 8.46
C GLY A 55 -19.60 -7.85 7.46
N LYS A 56 -20.84 -7.42 7.73
CA LYS A 56 -21.59 -6.51 6.84
C LYS A 56 -21.22 -5.03 6.98
N ARG A 57 -20.17 -4.68 7.74
CA ARG A 57 -19.76 -3.29 7.97
C ARG A 57 -18.72 -2.84 6.95
N GLN A 58 -18.59 -1.54 6.76
CA GLN A 58 -17.53 -0.95 5.95
C GLN A 58 -16.18 -1.05 6.68
N ARG A 59 -15.12 -1.49 6.00
CA ARG A 59 -13.74 -1.54 6.53
C ARG A 59 -13.02 -0.19 6.41
N THR A 60 -13.24 0.56 5.33
CA THR A 60 -12.64 1.89 5.08
C THR A 60 -13.31 2.56 3.88
N ARG A 61 -12.89 3.78 3.52
CA ARG A 61 -13.35 4.50 2.32
C ARG A 61 -12.26 4.54 1.24
N ILE A 62 -12.66 4.36 -0.02
CA ILE A 62 -11.78 4.51 -1.19
C ILE A 62 -11.98 5.88 -1.82
N TYR A 63 -10.89 6.58 -2.11
CA TYR A 63 -10.89 7.82 -2.88
C TYR A 63 -10.03 7.66 -4.13
N TYR A 64 -10.44 8.28 -5.23
CA TYR A 64 -9.68 8.28 -6.48
C TYR A 64 -8.96 9.60 -6.65
N ALA A 65 -7.71 9.55 -7.11
CA ALA A 65 -7.01 10.73 -7.59
C ALA A 65 -7.69 11.29 -8.85
N HIS A 66 -7.65 12.62 -8.99
CA HIS A 66 -8.22 13.30 -10.15
C HIS A 66 -7.48 12.86 -11.44
N PRO A 67 -8.21 12.76 -12.57
CA PRO A 67 -7.58 12.47 -13.86
C PRO A 67 -6.47 13.47 -14.18
N TYR A 68 -5.32 12.98 -14.66
CA TYR A 68 -4.14 13.78 -15.00
C TYR A 68 -3.47 14.52 -13.83
N SER A 69 -3.88 14.25 -12.58
CA SER A 69 -3.32 14.88 -11.37
C SER A 69 -2.29 13.99 -10.67
N SER A 70 -1.17 13.71 -11.34
CA SER A 70 -0.11 12.83 -10.79
C SER A 70 0.48 13.33 -9.47
N TRP A 71 0.44 14.63 -9.21
CA TRP A 71 0.96 15.26 -7.98
C TRP A 71 0.20 14.86 -6.72
N GLU A 72 -1.08 14.46 -6.82
CA GLU A 72 -1.89 14.02 -5.66
C GLU A 72 -1.36 12.71 -5.04
N ARG A 73 -0.44 12.04 -5.75
CA ARG A 73 0.21 10.80 -5.30
C ARG A 73 1.72 10.89 -5.34
N GLY A 74 2.30 12.08 -5.12
CA GLY A 74 3.75 12.28 -5.16
C GLY A 74 4.54 11.29 -4.28
N SER A 75 3.99 10.93 -3.11
CA SER A 75 4.57 9.91 -2.22
C SER A 75 4.64 8.51 -2.83
N ASN A 76 3.63 8.13 -3.66
CA ASN A 76 3.61 6.84 -4.34
C ASN A 76 4.69 6.78 -5.41
N GLU A 77 4.91 7.87 -6.16
CA GLU A 77 5.96 7.93 -7.18
C GLU A 77 7.36 7.84 -6.55
N ASN A 78 7.57 8.49 -5.41
CA ASN A 78 8.83 8.35 -4.67
C ASN A 78 9.06 6.90 -4.19
N LEU A 79 8.01 6.24 -3.67
CA LEU A 79 8.09 4.84 -3.26
C LEU A 79 8.36 3.90 -4.46
N ASN A 80 7.73 4.17 -5.61
CA ASN A 80 7.97 3.43 -6.84
C ASN A 80 9.45 3.52 -7.26
N GLY A 81 10.10 4.68 -7.09
CA GLY A 81 11.52 4.85 -7.33
C GLY A 81 12.39 3.85 -6.56
N PHE A 82 12.13 3.67 -5.26
CA PHE A 82 12.83 2.67 -4.45
C PHE A 82 12.63 1.24 -4.95
N ILE A 83 11.39 0.89 -5.32
CA ILE A 83 11.09 -0.43 -5.90
C ILE A 83 11.87 -0.64 -7.20
N ARG A 84 12.02 0.42 -8.03
CA ARG A 84 12.72 0.34 -9.32
C ARG A 84 14.23 0.20 -9.21
N TYR A 85 14.83 0.60 -8.09
CA TYR A 85 16.24 0.33 -7.82
C TYR A 85 16.52 -1.18 -7.75
N SER A 86 15.63 -1.94 -7.12
CA SER A 86 15.78 -3.40 -6.96
C SER A 86 15.06 -4.22 -8.03
N ILE A 87 13.99 -3.68 -8.63
CA ILE A 87 13.16 -4.35 -9.64
C ILE A 87 13.07 -3.47 -10.90
N PRO A 88 14.00 -3.64 -11.85
CA PRO A 88 14.00 -2.89 -13.10
C PRO A 88 12.68 -3.02 -13.87
N LYS A 89 12.40 -2.04 -14.74
CA LYS A 89 11.23 -2.08 -15.62
C LYS A 89 11.38 -3.21 -16.65
N GLY A 90 10.28 -3.88 -16.99
CA GLY A 90 10.27 -5.02 -17.93
C GLY A 90 10.58 -6.37 -17.27
N THR A 91 11.01 -6.37 -16.02
CA THR A 91 11.28 -7.59 -15.26
C THR A 91 9.98 -8.31 -14.88
N ARG A 92 9.93 -9.63 -15.08
CA ARG A 92 8.77 -10.45 -14.71
C ARG A 92 8.68 -10.57 -13.19
N LEU A 93 7.66 -9.98 -12.57
CA LEU A 93 7.45 -10.03 -11.12
C LEU A 93 7.23 -11.46 -10.57
N SER A 94 6.90 -12.43 -11.44
CA SER A 94 6.80 -13.84 -11.07
C SER A 94 8.11 -14.40 -10.52
N GLN A 95 9.27 -13.89 -10.96
CA GLN A 95 10.58 -14.39 -10.56
C GLN A 95 10.96 -14.04 -9.12
N TYR A 96 10.38 -12.99 -8.54
CA TYR A 96 10.69 -12.56 -7.18
C TYR A 96 9.84 -13.31 -6.17
N THR A 97 10.45 -13.98 -5.21
CA THR A 97 9.72 -14.69 -4.16
C THR A 97 9.07 -13.72 -3.17
N ARG A 98 8.18 -14.21 -2.29
CA ARG A 98 7.66 -13.39 -1.18
C ARG A 98 8.79 -12.94 -0.23
N LYS A 99 9.85 -13.75 -0.11
CA LYS A 99 11.03 -13.43 0.70
C LYS A 99 11.77 -12.23 0.10
N ASP A 100 12.02 -12.22 -1.20
CA ASP A 100 12.68 -11.11 -1.89
C ASP A 100 11.88 -9.79 -1.72
N ILE A 101 10.55 -9.87 -1.81
CA ILE A 101 9.68 -8.70 -1.60
C ILE A 101 9.70 -8.23 -0.14
N HIS A 102 9.86 -9.14 0.82
CA HIS A 102 10.01 -8.78 2.22
C HIS A 102 11.36 -8.11 2.48
N GLU A 103 12.46 -8.67 1.97
CA GLU A 103 13.80 -8.06 2.06
C GLU A 103 13.83 -6.66 1.43
N LEU A 104 13.18 -6.48 0.27
CA LEU A 104 13.00 -5.16 -0.33
C LEU A 104 12.21 -4.21 0.57
N GLN A 105 11.13 -4.69 1.20
CA GLN A 105 10.36 -3.86 2.12
C GLN A 105 11.20 -3.43 3.34
N GLU A 106 11.96 -4.34 3.93
CA GLU A 106 12.85 -4.02 5.05
C GLU A 106 13.91 -3.00 4.63
N TRP A 107 14.52 -3.18 3.47
CA TRP A 107 15.47 -2.21 2.94
C TRP A 107 14.84 -0.81 2.75
N ILE A 108 13.63 -0.72 2.20
CA ILE A 108 12.90 0.56 2.03
C ILE A 108 12.59 1.23 3.38
N ASN A 109 12.25 0.45 4.39
CA ASN A 109 11.92 0.94 5.72
C ASN A 109 13.15 1.37 6.50
N MET A 110 14.28 0.68 6.30
CA MET A 110 15.57 0.98 6.90
C MET A 110 16.34 2.10 6.18
N TYR A 111 15.93 2.48 4.97
CA TYR A 111 16.58 3.54 4.20
C TYR A 111 16.49 4.90 4.92
N PRO A 112 17.63 5.54 5.25
CA PRO A 112 17.67 6.87 5.88
C PRO A 112 17.02 7.94 5.01
N ARG A 113 16.07 8.72 5.56
CA ARG A 113 15.37 9.75 4.80
C ARG A 113 15.69 11.14 5.32
N ARG A 114 16.09 12.04 4.41
CA ARG A 114 16.36 13.45 4.76
C ARG A 114 15.16 14.14 5.42
N ILE A 115 13.93 13.84 4.97
CA ILE A 115 12.70 14.38 5.57
C ILE A 115 12.48 13.93 7.02
N LEU A 116 13.11 12.81 7.43
CA LEU A 116 13.07 12.28 8.78
C LEU A 116 14.35 12.62 9.57
N GLY A 117 15.07 13.69 9.18
CA GLY A 117 16.33 14.07 9.83
C GLY A 117 17.47 13.08 9.62
N GLY A 118 17.41 12.26 8.57
CA GLY A 118 18.40 11.21 8.33
C GLY A 118 18.10 9.90 9.06
N LEU A 119 16.94 9.79 9.72
CA LEU A 119 16.50 8.53 10.33
C LEU A 119 15.76 7.62 9.33
N PRO A 120 15.80 6.30 9.54
CA PRO A 120 14.93 5.35 8.85
C PRO A 120 13.45 5.55 9.17
N ALA A 121 12.59 5.08 8.27
CA ALA A 121 11.14 5.08 8.52
C ALA A 121 10.74 4.06 9.61
N ALA A 122 11.49 2.97 9.77
CA ALA A 122 11.26 1.97 10.81
C ALA A 122 11.39 2.56 12.23
N ASP A 123 12.29 3.53 12.41
CA ASP A 123 12.56 4.17 13.70
C ASP A 123 11.64 5.39 13.94
N PHE A 124 10.89 5.79 12.92
CA PHE A 124 9.97 6.91 13.01
C PHE A 124 8.67 6.49 13.69
N SER A 125 8.60 6.67 15.01
CA SER A 125 7.34 6.57 15.74
C SER A 125 6.50 7.83 15.52
N GLN A 126 5.25 7.67 15.05
CA GLN A 126 4.29 8.75 14.80
C GLN A 126 3.79 9.47 16.08
N THR A 127 4.51 9.36 17.20
CA THR A 127 4.09 9.86 18.52
C THR A 127 4.33 11.37 18.73
N ALA A 128 4.66 12.14 17.70
CA ALA A 128 5.13 13.53 17.85
C ALA A 128 4.48 14.57 16.92
N GLN A 129 3.30 14.33 16.34
CA GLN A 129 2.55 15.38 15.63
C GLN A 129 1.05 15.31 15.91
N ALA A 130 0.69 15.74 17.12
CA ALA A 130 -0.59 16.40 17.41
C ALA A 130 -0.25 17.69 18.14
N VAL A 131 0.01 18.75 17.37
CA VAL A 131 -0.04 20.15 17.81
C VAL A 131 -1.24 20.77 17.12
#